data_AF-A0A354DHW7-F1
#
_entry.id   AF-A0A354DHW7-F1
#
_cell.length_a   1.000
_cell.length_b   1.000
_cell.length_c   1.000
_cell.angle_alpha   90.00
_cell.angle_beta   90.00
_cell.angle_gamma   90.00
#
_symmetry.space_group_name_H-M   'P 1'
#
loop_
_entity.id
_entity.type
_entity.pdbx_description
1 polymer ?
#
loop_
_entity_poly.entity_id
_entity_poly.type
_entity_poly.pdbx_seq_one_letter_code
_entity_poly.pdbx_strand_id
1 'polypeptide(L)'
;LIKEFARDKDAVQSCVMIAEVAAYYKSRGMTLYEGLHELYQQYGCFLEGLQSMTLKGKEGLAQISAILSYFRNEPPVEVAGEQVSIIEDYQVSRR
;
A
#
# COMPACT_ATOMS: atom_id res chain seq x y z
N LEU A 1 -7.85 -9.44 -7.70
CA LEU A 1 -9.10 -9.28 -8.48
C LEU A 1 -10.28 -9.31 -7.52
N ILE A 2 -11.39 -8.65 -7.85
CA ILE A 2 -12.62 -8.73 -7.05
C ILE A 2 -13.21 -10.14 -7.13
N LYS A 3 -13.03 -10.83 -8.26
CA LYS A 3 -13.23 -12.26 -8.39
C LYS A 3 -12.03 -12.90 -9.06
N GLU A 4 -11.55 -14.03 -8.57
CA GLU A 4 -10.47 -14.78 -9.21
C GLU A 4 -10.95 -15.38 -10.54
N PHE A 5 -10.75 -14.65 -11.64
CA PHE A 5 -11.07 -15.13 -12.98
C PHE A 5 -9.85 -15.02 -13.93
N ALA A 6 -8.91 -14.13 -13.64
CA ALA A 6 -7.63 -13.97 -14.32
C ALA A 6 -6.50 -13.94 -13.29
N ARG A 7 -5.24 -14.00 -13.74
CA ARG A 7 -4.06 -13.80 -12.89
C ARG A 7 -3.44 -12.41 -13.06
N ASP A 8 -4.23 -11.47 -13.58
CA ASP A 8 -3.83 -10.08 -13.80
C ASP A 8 -4.81 -9.13 -13.10
N LYS A 9 -4.43 -7.86 -12.97
CA LYS A 9 -5.31 -6.81 -12.46
C LYS A 9 -6.41 -6.54 -13.50
N ASP A 10 -7.66 -6.44 -13.04
CA ASP A 10 -8.80 -6.06 -13.89
C ASP A 10 -9.41 -4.75 -13.40
N ALA A 11 -9.14 -3.69 -14.16
CA ALA A 11 -9.69 -2.37 -13.92
C ALA A 11 -11.20 -2.31 -14.19
N VAL A 12 -11.72 -3.07 -15.16
CA VAL A 12 -13.14 -3.09 -15.53
C VAL A 12 -13.98 -3.68 -14.41
N GLN A 13 -13.52 -4.77 -13.77
CA GLN A 13 -14.18 -5.30 -12.57
C GLN A 13 -14.25 -4.25 -11.44
N SER A 14 -13.17 -3.50 -11.26
CA SER A 14 -13.11 -2.44 -10.26
C SER A 14 -14.11 -1.33 -10.56
N CYS A 15 -14.25 -0.95 -11.84
CA CYS A 15 -15.24 0.03 -12.29
C CYS A 15 -16.69 -0.42 -12.04
N VAL A 16 -17.02 -1.68 -12.32
CA VAL A 16 -18.37 -2.21 -12.07
C VAL A 16 -18.67 -2.22 -10.58
N MET A 17 -17.72 -2.65 -9.75
CA MET A 17 -17.90 -2.70 -8.31
C MET A 17 -18.09 -1.31 -7.70
N ILE A 18 -17.28 -0.31 -8.10
CA ILE A 18 -17.44 1.03 -7.54
C ILE A 18 -18.77 1.67 -7.99
N ALA A 19 -19.26 1.36 -9.19
CA ALA A 19 -20.58 1.79 -9.65
C ALA A 19 -21.70 1.18 -8.80
N GLU A 20 -21.60 -0.10 -8.46
CA GLU A 20 -22.55 -0.79 -7.56
C GLU A 20 -22.54 -0.17 -6.15
N VAL A 21 -21.35 0.06 -5.59
CA VAL A 21 -21.20 0.72 -4.29
C VAL A 21 -21.79 2.14 -4.31
N ALA A 22 -21.57 2.88 -5.39
CA ALA A 22 -22.16 4.21 -5.56
C ALA A 22 -23.69 4.16 -5.64
N ALA A 23 -24.24 3.19 -6.37
CA ALA A 23 -25.69 2.99 -6.47
C ALA A 23 -26.30 2.62 -5.10
N TYR A 24 -25.64 1.74 -4.34
CA TYR A 24 -26.05 1.35 -2.99
C TYR A 24 -26.11 2.56 -2.04
N TYR A 25 -25.05 3.35 -1.93
CA TYR A 25 -25.08 4.55 -1.07
C TYR A 25 -26.06 5.61 -1.56
N LYS A 26 -26.18 5.80 -2.88
CA LYS A 26 -27.16 6.72 -3.45
C LYS A 26 -28.59 6.32 -3.09
N SER A 27 -28.90 5.02 -3.05
CA SER A 27 -30.21 4.52 -2.61
C SER A 27 -30.54 4.86 -1.15
N ARG A 28 -29.51 5.12 -0.33
CA ARG A 28 -29.60 5.58 1.06
C ARG A 28 -29.54 7.12 1.19
N GLY A 29 -29.52 7.85 0.07
CA GLY A 29 -29.37 9.31 0.07
C GLY A 29 -27.96 9.80 0.39
N MET A 30 -26.96 8.91 0.29
CA MET A 30 -25.57 9.19 0.66
C MET A 30 -24.66 9.24 -0.58
N THR A 31 -23.53 9.91 -0.41
CA THR A 31 -22.41 9.94 -1.36
C THR A 31 -21.39 8.84 -1.06
N LEU A 32 -20.52 8.54 -2.04
CA LEU A 32 -19.38 7.64 -1.82
C LEU A 32 -18.44 8.14 -0.72
N TYR A 33 -18.28 9.46 -0.60
CA TYR A 33 -17.42 10.07 0.41
C TYR A 33 -17.97 9.84 1.83
N GLU A 34 -19.28 9.99 2.02
CA GLU A 34 -19.93 9.69 3.29
C GLU A 34 -19.83 8.20 3.63
N GLY A 35 -20.03 7.32 2.64
CA GLY A 35 -19.83 5.88 2.81
C GLY A 35 -18.39 5.52 3.20
N LEU A 36 -17.39 6.18 2.60
CA LEU A 36 -15.99 6.02 2.99
C LEU A 36 -15.73 6.49 4.42
N HIS A 37 -16.34 7.60 4.83
CA HIS A 37 -16.21 8.13 6.19
C HIS A 37 -16.89 7.20 7.23
N GLU A 38 -18.01 6.57 6.91
CA GLU A 38 -18.61 5.52 7.76
C GLU A 38 -17.62 4.36 7.97
N LEU A 39 -16.93 3.92 6.91
CA LEU A 39 -15.90 2.89 7.02
C LEU A 39 -14.72 3.31 7.90
N TYR A 40 -14.26 4.57 7.77
CA TYR A 40 -13.20 5.09 8.63
C TYR A 40 -13.62 5.18 10.09
N GLN A 41 -14.86 5.54 10.38
CA GLN A 41 -15.37 5.54 11.76
C GLN A 41 -15.46 4.12 12.33
N GLN A 42 -15.82 3.14 11.51
CA GLN A 42 -16.01 1.77 11.97
C GLN A 42 -14.69 1.01 12.16
N TYR A 43 -13.73 1.17 11.25
CA TYR A 43 -12.50 0.35 11.20
C TYR A 43 -11.21 1.14 11.42
N GLY A 44 -11.29 2.46 11.53
CA GLY A 44 -10.14 3.36 11.52
C GLY A 44 -9.67 3.69 10.11
N CYS A 45 -8.62 4.49 10.03
CA CYS A 45 -7.97 4.85 8.78
C CYS A 45 -6.46 4.59 8.85
N PHE A 46 -5.85 4.40 7.68
CA PHE A 46 -4.41 4.27 7.53
C PHE A 46 -3.89 5.44 6.71
N LEU A 47 -2.89 6.15 7.22
CA LEU A 47 -2.22 7.23 6.50
C LEU A 47 -1.02 6.66 5.76
N GLU A 48 -1.05 6.70 4.43
CA GLU A 48 0.04 6.25 3.58
C GLU A 48 0.64 7.40 2.75
N GLY A 49 1.92 7.27 2.41
CA GLY A 49 2.63 8.16 1.51
C GLY A 49 3.74 7.41 0.79
N LEU A 50 3.93 7.71 -0.51
CA LEU A 50 4.95 7.08 -1.34
C LEU A 50 5.94 8.13 -1.84
N GLN A 51 7.22 7.95 -1.49
CA GLN A 51 8.32 8.73 -2.06
C GLN A 51 9.11 7.88 -3.05
N SER A 52 9.11 8.26 -4.32
CA SER A 52 9.87 7.58 -5.37
C SER A 52 11.19 8.29 -5.62
N MET A 53 12.31 7.57 -5.46
CA MET A 53 13.66 8.08 -5.74
C MET A 53 14.27 7.33 -6.93
N THR A 54 14.80 8.09 -7.90
CA THR A 54 15.45 7.52 -9.09
C THR A 54 16.93 7.90 -9.11
N LEU A 55 17.81 6.93 -8.83
CA LEU A 55 19.25 7.08 -8.92
C LEU A 55 19.74 6.51 -10.25
N LYS A 56 20.47 7.31 -11.04
CA LYS A 56 20.86 6.96 -12.42
C LYS A 56 22.33 6.58 -12.54
N GLY A 57 22.64 5.79 -13.57
CA GLY A 57 24.01 5.41 -13.92
C GLY A 57 24.63 4.38 -12.97
N LYS A 58 25.91 4.09 -13.21
CA LYS A 58 26.66 3.09 -12.44
C LYS A 58 26.77 3.45 -10.96
N GLU A 59 26.96 4.74 -10.66
CA GLU A 59 27.00 5.25 -9.28
C GLU A 59 25.64 5.07 -8.58
N GLY A 60 24.54 5.32 -9.28
CA GLY A 60 23.20 5.08 -8.74
C GLY A 60 22.96 3.61 -8.38
N LEU A 61 23.39 2.67 -9.23
CA LEU A 61 23.31 1.23 -8.92
C LEU A 61 24.12 0.85 -7.68
N ALA A 62 25.32 1.41 -7.52
CA ALA A 62 26.15 1.18 -6.34
C ALA A 62 25.48 1.73 -5.07
N GLN A 63 24.88 2.92 -5.14
CA GLN A 63 24.14 3.51 -4.02
C GLN A 63 22.91 2.69 -3.62
N ILE A 64 22.11 2.25 -4.60
CA ILE A 64 20.94 1.38 -4.33
C ILE A 64 21.39 0.09 -3.63
N SER A 65 22.46 -0.53 -4.12
CA SER A 65 22.99 -1.77 -3.55
C SER A 65 23.50 -1.57 -2.11
N ALA A 66 24.15 -0.43 -1.85
CA ALA A 66 24.62 -0.09 -0.51
C ALA A 66 23.46 0.13 0.47
N ILE A 67 22.41 0.87 0.05
CA ILE A 67 21.21 1.12 0.87
C ILE A 67 20.52 -0.20 1.25
N LEU A 68 20.29 -1.09 0.27
CA LEU A 68 19.66 -2.39 0.53
C LEU A 68 20.51 -3.26 1.47
N SER A 69 21.84 -3.26 1.27
CA SER A 69 22.76 -4.00 2.14
C SER A 69 22.73 -3.47 3.57
N TYR A 70 22.67 -2.15 3.75
CA TYR A 70 22.56 -1.52 5.07
C TYR A 70 21.28 -1.97 5.77
N PHE A 71 20.11 -1.84 5.15
CA PHE A 71 18.85 -2.25 5.77
C PHE A 71 18.79 -3.74 6.14
N ARG A 72 19.50 -4.60 5.40
CA ARG A 72 19.53 -6.04 5.68
C ARG A 72 20.48 -6.41 6.82
N ASN A 73 21.66 -5.77 6.88
CA ASN A 73 22.70 -6.12 7.84
C ASN A 73 22.61 -5.32 9.15
N GLU A 74 22.14 -4.07 9.05
CA GLU A 74 22.02 -3.10 10.14
C GLU A 74 20.63 -2.43 10.09
N PRO A 75 19.53 -3.20 10.24
CA PRO A 75 18.20 -2.62 10.20
C PRO A 75 17.99 -1.62 11.35
N PRO A 76 17.21 -0.54 11.14
CA PRO A 76 16.84 0.35 12.23
C PRO A 76 16.03 -0.40 13.27
N VAL A 77 16.31 -0.14 14.54
CA VAL A 77 15.52 -0.63 15.68
C VAL A 77 14.44 0.36 16.11
N GLU A 78 14.57 1.62 15.69
CA GLU A 78 13.65 2.70 16.02
C GLU A 78 13.49 3.63 14.81
N VAL A 79 12.26 4.09 14.56
CA VAL A 79 11.93 5.06 13.52
C VAL A 79 10.98 6.10 14.10
N ALA A 80 11.35 7.39 13.98
CA ALA A 80 10.54 8.51 14.47
C ALA A 80 10.12 8.42 15.96
N GLY A 81 10.95 7.81 16.81
CA GLY A 81 10.65 7.62 18.24
C GLY A 81 9.95 6.30 18.57
N GLU A 82 9.59 5.51 17.56
CA GLU A 82 8.84 4.26 17.72
C GLU A 82 9.70 3.03 17.41
N GLN A 83 9.62 2.02 18.27
CA GLN A 83 10.37 0.77 18.09
C GLN A 83 9.87 0.00 16.87
N VAL A 84 10.79 -0.49 16.06
CA VAL A 84 10.48 -1.32 14.90
C VAL A 84 9.94 -2.67 15.39
N SER A 85 8.68 -2.94 15.06
CA SER A 85 7.98 -4.14 15.52
C SER A 85 8.28 -5.37 14.66
N ILE A 86 8.47 -5.18 13.36
CA ILE A 86 8.60 -6.25 12.37
C ILE A 86 9.52 -5.78 11.23
N ILE A 87 10.39 -6.68 10.76
CA ILE A 87 11.24 -6.48 9.58
C ILE A 87 10.98 -7.64 8.61
N GLU A 88 10.68 -7.33 7.36
CA GLU A 88 10.41 -8.33 6.32
C GLU A 88 11.44 -8.23 5.19
N ASP A 89 12.13 -9.34 4.91
CA ASP A 89 13.02 -9.47 3.76
C ASP A 89 12.42 -10.43 2.73
N TYR A 90 11.83 -9.83 1.71
CA TYR A 90 11.18 -10.52 0.60
C TYR A 90 12.14 -11.33 -0.27
N GLN A 91 13.45 -11.03 -0.27
CA GLN A 91 14.41 -11.80 -1.06
C GLN A 91 14.60 -13.21 -0.49
N VAL A 92 14.53 -13.34 0.84
CA VAL A 92 14.67 -14.62 1.55
C VAL A 92 13.33 -15.13 2.08
N SER A 93 12.22 -14.44 1.77
CA SER A 93 10.87 -14.74 2.25
C SER A 93 10.80 -14.89 3.78
N ARG A 94 11.52 -14.03 4.50
CA ARG A 94 11.58 -14.06 5.97
C ARG A 94 10.90 -12.84 6.57
N ARG A 95 10.16 -13.08 7.64
CA ARG A 95 9.59 -12.10 8.57
C ARG A 95 10.24 -12.28 9.94
#